data_AF-A0A562WAY2-F1
#
_entry.id   AF-A0A562WAY2-F1
#
_cell.length_a   1.000
_cell.length_b   1.000
_cell.length_c   1.000
_cell.angle_alpha   90.00
_cell.angle_beta   90.00
_cell.angle_gamma   90.00
#
_symmetry.space_group_name_H-M   'P 1'
#
loop_
_entity.id
_entity.type
_entity.pdbx_description
1 polymer ?
#
loop_
_entity_poly.entity_id
_entity_poly.type
_entity_poly.pdbx_seq_one_letter_code
_entity_poly.pdbx_strand_id
1 'polypeptide(L)'
;MLRQQDVGHRIVVRRIVGIREGRPLFSDALGELVELDETHITLATDQGRVQVPRDEVHRAKWVPAARRPTAAAVIALELAADEAWPAPVRGRLGDWLLRSAAGWTGRANTALPIGDPDRPLPAAVDAVERWYADQGQPAMVNTPLPLATPVGAELDARGWGPGRSRWYRPWPWTGCGPRCRPPGPRWS
;
A
#
# COMPACT_ATOMS: atom_id res chain seq x y z
N MET A 1 6.07 -19.90 -22.91
CA MET A 1 6.89 -19.02 -23.76
C MET A 1 5.93 -18.10 -24.48
N LEU A 2 6.22 -16.79 -24.57
CA LEU A 2 5.31 -15.82 -25.21
C LEU A 2 5.20 -16.07 -26.71
N ARG A 3 4.00 -15.88 -27.26
CA ARG A 3 3.65 -16.10 -28.68
C ARG A 3 3.02 -14.85 -29.29
N GLN A 4 2.95 -14.76 -30.61
CA GLN A 4 2.41 -13.58 -31.29
C GLN A 4 0.95 -13.27 -30.91
N GLN A 5 0.18 -14.32 -30.61
CA GLN A 5 -1.18 -14.22 -30.07
C GLN A 5 -1.27 -13.53 -28.70
N ASP A 6 -0.15 -13.39 -27.98
CA ASP A 6 -0.09 -12.75 -26.67
C ASP A 6 0.05 -11.22 -26.80
N VAL A 7 0.33 -10.70 -28.00
CA VAL A 7 0.39 -9.25 -28.28
C VAL A 7 -1.01 -8.64 -28.10
N GLY A 8 -1.07 -7.49 -27.44
CA GLY A 8 -2.31 -6.84 -27.01
C GLY A 8 -2.82 -7.31 -25.64
N HIS A 9 -2.23 -8.36 -25.06
CA HIS A 9 -2.60 -8.80 -23.71
C HIS A 9 -1.72 -8.16 -22.65
N ARG A 10 -2.30 -8.00 -21.46
CA ARG A 10 -1.54 -7.57 -20.27
C ARG A 10 -0.74 -8.76 -19.74
N ILE A 11 0.56 -8.56 -19.56
CA ILE A 11 1.51 -9.59 -19.18
C ILE A 11 2.44 -9.05 -18.09
N VAL A 12 2.71 -9.90 -17.11
CA VAL A 12 3.84 -9.68 -16.19
C VAL A 12 5.03 -10.49 -16.68
N VAL A 13 6.16 -9.83 -16.79
CA VAL A 13 7.44 -10.43 -17.18
C VAL A 13 8.43 -10.25 -16.06
N ARG A 14 8.95 -11.37 -15.56
CA ARG A 14 10.14 -11.39 -14.72
C ARG A 14 11.36 -11.40 -15.64
N ARG A 15 12.16 -10.35 -15.56
CA ARG A 15 13.37 -10.16 -16.35
C ARG A 15 14.63 -10.17 -15.49
N ILE A 16 15.72 -10.63 -16.08
CA ILE A 16 17.06 -10.49 -15.53
C ILE A 16 17.51 -9.05 -15.81
N VAL A 17 18.05 -8.36 -14.80
CA VAL A 17 18.52 -6.96 -14.92
C VAL A 17 20.01 -6.80 -14.60
N GLY A 18 20.70 -7.92 -14.40
CA GLY A 18 22.12 -7.96 -14.09
C GLY A 18 22.50 -9.20 -13.31
N ILE A 19 23.78 -9.30 -12.96
CA ILE A 19 24.34 -10.40 -12.16
C ILE A 19 25.14 -9.77 -11.02
N ARG A 20 24.94 -10.27 -9.79
CA ARG A 20 25.71 -9.88 -8.62
C ARG A 20 26.21 -11.13 -7.91
N GLU A 21 27.53 -11.22 -7.69
CA GLU A 21 28.17 -12.37 -7.03
C GLU A 21 27.79 -13.72 -7.70
N GLY A 22 27.74 -13.73 -9.04
CA GLY A 22 27.38 -14.91 -9.84
C GLY A 22 25.90 -15.27 -9.81
N ARG A 23 25.03 -14.48 -9.17
CA ARG A 23 23.58 -14.71 -9.12
C ARG A 23 22.82 -13.67 -9.96
N PRO A 24 21.86 -14.10 -10.80
CA PRO A 24 21.01 -13.17 -11.54
C PRO A 24 20.17 -12.30 -10.60
N LEU A 25 20.08 -11.01 -10.90
CA LEU A 25 19.17 -10.07 -10.29
C LEU A 25 17.89 -10.01 -11.13
N PHE A 26 16.74 -10.03 -10.46
CA PHE A 26 15.44 -10.02 -11.11
C PHE A 26 14.68 -8.72 -10.87
N SER A 27 13.93 -8.31 -11.88
CA SER A 27 12.93 -7.25 -11.79
C SER A 27 11.68 -7.69 -12.53
N ASP A 28 10.51 -7.23 -12.09
CA ASP A 28 9.25 -7.55 -12.74
C ASP A 28 8.73 -6.30 -13.49
N ALA A 29 8.29 -6.50 -14.72
CA ALA A 29 7.64 -5.49 -15.54
C ALA A 29 6.21 -5.94 -15.87
N LEU A 30 5.23 -5.07 -15.64
CA LEU A 30 3.82 -5.34 -15.91
C LEU A 30 3.30 -4.32 -16.91
N GLY A 31 2.79 -4.79 -18.04
CA GLY A 31 2.27 -3.91 -19.08
C GLY A 31 1.51 -4.69 -20.13
N GLU A 32 1.00 -3.97 -21.12
CA GLU A 32 0.49 -4.58 -22.33
C GLU A 32 1.68 -5.01 -23.22
N LEU A 33 1.68 -6.25 -23.70
CA LEU A 33 2.66 -6.70 -24.68
C LEU A 33 2.32 -6.05 -26.02
N VAL A 34 3.08 -5.01 -26.41
CA VAL A 34 2.82 -4.27 -27.66
C VAL A 34 3.68 -4.76 -28.82
N GLU A 35 4.75 -5.48 -28.52
CA GLU A 35 5.66 -6.02 -29.52
C GLU A 35 6.29 -7.32 -29.03
N LEU A 36 6.42 -8.26 -29.95
CA LEU A 36 7.11 -9.52 -29.77
C LEU A 36 7.84 -9.80 -31.08
N ASP A 37 9.17 -9.83 -31.02
CA ASP A 37 9.99 -10.24 -32.16
C ASP A 37 10.96 -11.36 -31.74
N GLU A 38 11.93 -11.68 -32.61
CA GLU A 38 12.93 -12.74 -32.39
C GLU A 38 14.03 -12.35 -31.39
N THR A 39 14.17 -11.08 -31.06
CA THR A 39 15.27 -10.53 -30.24
C THR A 39 14.81 -10.01 -28.89
N HIS A 40 13.62 -9.41 -28.83
CA HIS A 40 13.09 -8.74 -27.65
C HIS A 40 11.55 -8.78 -27.59
N ILE A 41 11.04 -8.30 -26.46
CA ILE A 41 9.64 -7.94 -26.26
C ILE A 41 9.55 -6.48 -25.83
N THR A 42 8.45 -5.82 -26.17
CA THR A 42 8.16 -4.47 -25.68
C THR A 42 6.86 -4.50 -24.88
N LEU A 43 6.94 -4.08 -23.62
CA LEU A 43 5.79 -3.86 -22.76
C LEU A 43 5.48 -2.36 -22.69
N ALA A 44 4.24 -1.97 -22.96
CA ALA A 44 3.73 -0.65 -22.59
C ALA A 44 3.29 -0.68 -21.12
N THR A 45 4.07 -0.06 -20.23
CA THR A 45 3.80 0.02 -18.80
C THR A 45 3.25 1.40 -18.42
N ASP A 46 2.78 1.55 -17.18
CA ASP A 46 2.36 2.84 -16.61
C ASP A 46 3.50 3.86 -16.50
N GLN A 47 4.74 3.38 -16.39
CA GLN A 47 5.95 4.20 -16.34
C GLN A 47 6.61 4.41 -17.73
N GLY A 48 5.98 3.91 -18.80
CA GLY A 48 6.47 4.01 -20.16
C GLY A 48 6.80 2.65 -20.79
N ARG A 49 7.38 2.68 -21.99
CA ARG A 49 7.73 1.46 -22.72
C ARG A 49 8.98 0.82 -22.12
N VAL A 50 8.92 -0.49 -21.92
CA VAL A 50 10.04 -1.30 -21.43
C VAL A 50 10.34 -2.36 -22.47
N GLN A 51 11.52 -2.26 -23.07
CA GLN A 51 12.08 -3.28 -23.96
C GLN A 51 12.85 -4.30 -23.13
N VAL A 52 12.65 -5.59 -23.39
CA VAL A 52 13.32 -6.69 -22.68
C VAL A 52 13.85 -7.69 -23.72
N PRO A 53 15.18 -7.90 -23.81
CA PRO A 53 15.75 -8.99 -24.60
C PRO A 53 15.16 -10.35 -24.23
N ARG A 54 14.95 -11.22 -25.21
CA ARG A 54 14.27 -12.52 -24.98
C ARG A 54 15.06 -13.45 -24.07
N ASP A 55 16.38 -13.40 -24.12
CA ASP A 55 17.29 -14.15 -23.28
C ASP A 55 17.28 -13.65 -21.82
N GLU A 56 16.90 -12.39 -21.59
CA GLU A 56 16.68 -11.83 -20.26
C GLU A 56 15.28 -12.16 -19.68
N VAL A 57 14.35 -12.65 -20.50
CA VAL A 57 13.01 -13.07 -20.03
C VAL A 57 13.11 -14.39 -19.27
N HIS A 58 13.08 -14.30 -17.95
CA HIS A 58 13.08 -15.48 -17.08
C HIS A 58 11.70 -16.15 -16.97
N ARG A 59 10.64 -15.35 -16.84
CA ARG A 59 9.25 -15.84 -16.82
C ARG A 59 8.30 -14.80 -17.38
N ALA A 60 7.23 -15.26 -18.02
CA ALA A 60 6.12 -14.42 -18.42
C ALA A 60 4.78 -15.08 -18.09
N LYS A 61 3.80 -14.27 -17.67
CA LYS A 61 2.45 -14.74 -17.36
C LYS A 61 1.41 -13.72 -17.81
N TRP A 62 0.34 -14.21 -18.43
CA TRP A 62 -0.84 -13.43 -18.73
C TRP A 62 -1.53 -12.94 -17.45
N VAL A 63 -1.91 -11.67 -17.46
CA VAL A 63 -2.61 -11.01 -16.36
C VAL A 63 -3.96 -10.56 -16.90
N PRO A 64 -5.07 -11.11 -16.39
CA PRO A 64 -6.40 -10.60 -16.74
C PRO A 64 -6.49 -9.10 -16.47
N ALA A 65 -7.36 -8.42 -17.21
CA ALA A 65 -7.66 -7.02 -16.93
C ALA A 65 -8.00 -6.85 -15.44
N ALA A 66 -7.34 -5.90 -14.79
CA ALA A 66 -7.56 -5.68 -13.36
C ALA A 66 -8.99 -5.17 -13.18
N ARG A 67 -9.85 -5.98 -12.53
CA ARG A 67 -11.15 -5.50 -12.07
C ARG A 67 -10.91 -4.62 -10.84
N ARG A 68 -11.30 -3.36 -10.90
CA ARG A 68 -11.29 -2.52 -9.68
C ARG A 68 -12.24 -3.16 -8.67
N PRO A 69 -11.78 -3.43 -7.43
CA PRO A 69 -12.67 -3.95 -6.41
C PRO A 69 -13.75 -2.92 -6.10
N THR A 70 -14.96 -3.39 -5.79
CA THR A 70 -16.04 -2.52 -5.33
C THR A 70 -15.73 -2.03 -3.91
N ALA A 71 -16.33 -0.90 -3.51
CA ALA A 71 -16.26 -0.40 -2.14
C ALA A 71 -16.59 -1.49 -1.11
N ALA A 72 -17.71 -2.20 -1.31
CA ALA A 72 -18.14 -3.29 -0.44
C ALA A 72 -17.11 -4.44 -0.35
N ALA A 73 -16.46 -4.81 -1.46
CA ALA A 73 -15.44 -5.86 -1.45
C ALA A 73 -14.19 -5.42 -0.66
N VAL A 74 -13.79 -4.15 -0.76
CA VAL A 74 -12.67 -3.61 0.04
C VAL A 74 -13.05 -3.58 1.52
N ILE A 75 -14.25 -3.13 1.88
CA ILE A 75 -14.74 -3.13 3.28
C ILE A 75 -14.71 -4.55 3.85
N ALA A 76 -15.29 -5.52 3.13
CA ALA A 76 -15.34 -6.90 3.58
C ALA A 76 -13.92 -7.49 3.79
N LEU A 77 -12.98 -7.18 2.89
CA LEU A 77 -11.60 -7.62 3.02
C LEU A 77 -10.89 -6.99 4.23
N GLU A 78 -11.05 -5.69 4.45
CA GLU A 78 -10.44 -5.00 5.59
C GLU A 78 -11.01 -5.48 6.93
N LEU A 79 -12.33 -5.75 7.00
CA LEU A 79 -12.97 -6.34 8.18
C LEU A 79 -12.46 -7.76 8.45
N ALA A 80 -12.40 -8.61 7.42
CA ALA A 80 -11.86 -9.97 7.57
C ALA A 80 -10.38 -9.97 7.99
N ALA A 81 -9.59 -9.01 7.47
CA ALA A 81 -8.19 -8.86 7.84
C ALA A 81 -8.01 -8.37 9.30
N ASP A 82 -8.94 -7.55 9.80
CA ASP A 82 -8.98 -7.14 11.20
C ASP A 82 -9.36 -8.31 12.12
N GLU A 83 -10.38 -9.09 11.74
CA GLU A 83 -10.85 -10.24 12.49
C GLU A 83 -9.79 -11.35 12.59
N ALA A 84 -9.06 -11.61 11.51
CA ALA A 84 -8.01 -12.64 11.49
C ALA A 84 -6.81 -12.30 12.39
N TRP A 85 -6.57 -11.01 12.66
CA TRP A 85 -5.47 -10.56 13.51
C TRP A 85 -5.83 -9.25 14.22
N PRO A 86 -6.68 -9.33 15.26
CA PRO A 86 -7.22 -8.15 15.91
C PRO A 86 -6.14 -7.41 16.70
N ALA A 87 -6.23 -6.09 16.73
CA ALA A 87 -5.44 -5.29 17.66
C ALA A 87 -5.89 -5.56 19.11
N PRO A 88 -4.96 -5.55 20.09
CA PRO A 88 -5.30 -5.75 21.49
C PRO A 88 -6.17 -4.61 22.05
N VAL A 89 -5.99 -3.38 21.55
CA VAL A 89 -6.83 -2.23 21.90
C VAL A 89 -7.59 -1.78 20.66
N ARG A 90 -8.92 -1.68 20.80
CA ARG A 90 -9.83 -1.30 19.71
C ARG A 90 -10.80 -0.22 20.18
N GLY A 91 -11.15 0.66 19.25
CA GLY A 91 -12.18 1.68 19.43
C GLY A 91 -13.01 1.82 18.15
N ARG A 92 -14.09 2.61 18.24
CA ARG A 92 -14.95 2.96 17.11
C ARG A 92 -15.18 4.46 17.05
N LEU A 93 -15.39 4.95 15.84
CA LEU A 93 -15.78 6.33 15.52
C LEU A 93 -16.74 6.23 14.33
N GLY A 94 -18.05 6.24 14.59
CA GLY A 94 -19.03 5.71 13.64
C GLY A 94 -18.65 4.30 13.16
N ASP A 95 -18.57 4.14 11.85
CA ASP A 95 -18.14 2.92 11.17
C ASP A 95 -16.62 2.72 11.15
N TRP A 96 -15.83 3.73 11.54
CA TRP A 96 -14.38 3.63 11.53
C TRP A 96 -13.90 2.75 12.68
N LEU A 97 -12.85 1.97 12.40
CA LEU A 97 -12.17 1.17 13.42
C LEU A 97 -10.90 1.90 13.88
N LEU A 98 -10.74 2.05 15.19
CA LEU A 98 -9.52 2.58 15.81
C LEU A 98 -8.75 1.40 16.40
N ARG A 99 -7.45 1.31 16.12
CA ARG A 99 -6.65 0.12 16.44
C ARG A 99 -5.31 0.51 17.02
N SER A 100 -4.95 -0.09 18.15
CA SER A 100 -3.67 0.13 18.81
C SER A 100 -3.11 -1.20 19.30
N ALA A 101 -1.85 -1.42 18.98
CA ALA A 101 -1.05 -2.58 19.36
C ALA A 101 0.35 -2.14 19.82
N ALA A 102 0.43 -0.98 20.50
CA ALA A 102 1.67 -0.41 21.03
C ALA A 102 2.84 -0.38 20.02
N GLY A 103 2.56 -0.07 18.75
CA GLY A 103 3.58 0.02 17.70
C GLY A 103 4.05 -1.31 17.10
N TRP A 104 3.52 -2.47 17.51
CA TRP A 104 3.97 -3.79 17.05
C TRP A 104 3.89 -4.00 15.54
N THR A 105 2.75 -3.67 14.91
CA THR A 105 2.60 -3.67 13.45
C THR A 105 1.91 -2.41 12.98
N GLY A 106 2.30 -1.90 11.81
CA GLY A 106 1.62 -0.73 11.24
C GLY A 106 0.15 -0.96 10.91
N ARG A 107 -0.33 -2.21 10.72
CA ARG A 107 -1.76 -2.47 10.42
C ARG A 107 -2.59 -2.34 11.70
N ALA A 108 -2.14 -2.97 12.79
CA ALA A 108 -2.84 -2.94 14.07
C ALA A 108 -2.71 -1.61 14.83
N ASN A 109 -1.98 -0.63 14.30
CA ASN A 109 -1.79 0.70 14.90
C ASN A 109 -2.31 1.81 13.97
N THR A 110 -3.51 1.64 13.39
CA THR A 110 -4.11 2.63 12.49
C THR A 110 -5.62 2.75 12.66
N ALA A 111 -6.13 3.97 12.50
CA ALA A 111 -7.53 4.21 12.20
C ALA A 111 -7.84 3.70 10.78
N LEU A 112 -8.99 3.08 10.62
CA LEU A 112 -9.44 2.43 9.39
C LEU A 112 -10.80 3.02 8.98
N PRO A 113 -10.83 3.93 8.00
CA PRO A 113 -12.03 4.59 7.50
C PRO A 113 -12.73 3.70 6.47
N ILE A 114 -13.63 2.83 6.95
CA ILE A 114 -14.39 1.87 6.13
C ILE A 114 -15.87 2.23 5.98
N GLY A 115 -16.28 3.43 6.40
CA GLY A 115 -17.66 3.90 6.34
C GLY A 115 -17.81 5.33 6.86
N ASP A 116 -19.01 5.65 7.35
CA ASP A 116 -19.35 6.98 7.89
C ASP A 116 -18.72 7.16 9.29
N PRO A 117 -17.91 8.21 9.53
CA PRO A 117 -17.34 8.46 10.86
C PRO A 117 -18.32 9.07 11.87
N ASP A 118 -19.63 9.13 11.58
CA ASP A 118 -20.70 9.73 12.41
C ASP A 118 -20.64 11.27 12.58
N ARG A 119 -19.72 11.92 11.88
CA ARG A 119 -19.46 13.36 11.99
C ARG A 119 -18.76 13.91 10.75
N PRO A 120 -18.67 15.24 10.58
CA PRO A 120 -17.89 15.83 9.51
C PRO A 120 -16.44 15.33 9.54
N LEU A 121 -15.89 15.00 8.37
CA LEU A 121 -14.55 14.44 8.21
C LEU A 121 -13.46 15.22 8.97
N PRO A 122 -13.47 16.57 9.00
CA PRO A 122 -12.53 17.32 9.83
C PRO A 122 -12.57 16.96 11.32
N ALA A 123 -13.77 16.84 11.89
CA ALA A 123 -13.97 16.48 13.28
C ALA A 123 -13.66 14.99 13.55
N ALA A 124 -13.78 14.14 12.53
CA ALA A 124 -13.37 12.74 12.61
C ALA A 124 -11.85 12.61 12.75
N VAL A 125 -11.09 13.37 11.95
CA VAL A 125 -9.62 13.38 12.05
C VAL A 125 -9.18 13.89 13.42
N ASP A 126 -9.80 14.95 13.97
CA ASP A 126 -9.50 15.43 15.32
C ASP A 126 -9.80 14.37 16.41
N ALA A 127 -10.87 13.59 16.23
CA ALA A 127 -11.20 12.49 17.13
C ALA A 127 -10.17 11.35 17.07
N VAL A 128 -9.68 11.02 15.87
CA VAL A 128 -8.58 10.05 15.69
C VAL A 128 -7.31 10.55 16.39
N GLU A 129 -6.92 11.80 16.19
CA GLU A 129 -5.73 12.38 16.84
C GLU A 129 -5.80 12.28 18.36
N ARG A 130 -6.94 12.66 18.95
CA ARG A 130 -7.16 12.55 20.40
C ARG A 130 -7.09 11.11 20.90
N TRP A 131 -7.77 10.18 20.22
CA TRP A 131 -7.78 8.78 20.64
C TRP A 131 -6.38 8.17 20.72
N TYR A 132 -5.50 8.49 19.77
CA TYR A 132 -4.10 8.04 19.80
C TYR A 132 -3.27 8.81 20.85
N ALA A 133 -3.50 10.11 21.02
CA ALA A 133 -2.82 10.92 22.03
C ALA A 133 -3.10 10.46 23.47
N ASP A 134 -4.35 10.07 23.77
CA ASP A 134 -4.75 9.53 25.08
C ASP A 134 -4.00 8.22 25.44
N GLN A 135 -3.46 7.54 24.43
CA GLN A 135 -2.66 6.33 24.56
C GLN A 135 -1.15 6.60 24.43
N GLY A 136 -0.74 7.86 24.30
CA GLY A 136 0.66 8.25 24.10
C GLY A 136 1.26 7.77 22.78
N GLN A 137 0.43 7.55 21.76
CA GLN A 137 0.85 7.04 20.45
C GLN A 137 0.65 8.10 19.35
N PRO A 138 1.47 8.09 18.29
CA PRO A 138 1.22 8.91 17.12
C PRO A 138 -0.01 8.41 16.35
N ALA A 139 -0.85 9.34 15.91
CA ALA A 139 -2.00 9.00 15.09
C ALA A 139 -1.57 8.56 13.69
N MET A 140 -2.14 7.45 13.24
CA MET A 140 -1.94 6.91 11.89
C MET A 140 -3.28 6.50 11.28
N VAL A 141 -3.44 6.69 9.98
CA VAL A 141 -4.65 6.29 9.24
C VAL A 141 -4.25 5.36 8.09
N ASN A 142 -4.87 4.19 8.03
CA ASN A 142 -4.79 3.30 6.88
C ASN A 142 -5.88 3.72 5.87
N THR A 143 -5.51 4.10 4.65
CA THR A 143 -6.49 4.64 3.67
C THR A 143 -6.70 3.63 2.54
N PRO A 144 -7.56 2.61 2.72
CA PRO A 144 -7.81 1.64 1.68
C PRO A 144 -8.47 2.32 0.48
N LEU A 145 -7.82 2.26 -0.69
CA LEU A 145 -8.36 2.84 -1.92
C LEU A 145 -9.31 1.83 -2.60
N PRO A 146 -10.40 2.29 -3.23
CA PRO A 146 -10.78 3.70 -3.43
C PRO A 146 -11.65 4.31 -2.31
N LEU A 147 -11.92 3.59 -1.21
CA LEU A 147 -12.84 4.03 -0.14
C LEU A 147 -12.42 5.35 0.49
N ALA A 148 -11.13 5.47 0.78
CA ALA A 148 -10.60 6.53 1.61
C ALA A 148 -10.09 7.74 0.82
N THR A 149 -10.50 7.93 -0.44
CA THR A 149 -10.05 9.08 -1.25
C THR A 149 -10.38 10.44 -0.60
N PRO A 150 -11.61 10.70 -0.10
CA PRO A 150 -11.91 11.95 0.60
C PRO A 150 -11.09 12.10 1.90
N VAL A 151 -10.85 10.99 2.61
CA VAL A 151 -10.04 10.96 3.83
C VAL A 151 -8.58 11.31 3.52
N GLY A 152 -8.01 10.73 2.46
CA GLY A 152 -6.67 11.07 1.99
C GLY A 152 -6.52 12.56 1.69
N ALA A 153 -7.48 13.14 0.96
CA ALA A 153 -7.47 14.58 0.64
C ALA A 153 -7.53 15.48 1.89
N GLU A 154 -8.34 15.14 2.91
CA GLU A 154 -8.37 15.88 4.18
C GLU A 154 -7.04 15.76 4.93
N LEU A 155 -6.44 14.56 4.95
CA LEU A 155 -5.16 14.33 5.62
C LEU A 155 -4.03 15.10 4.93
N ASP A 156 -4.01 15.12 3.59
CA ASP A 156 -3.11 15.93 2.77
C ASP A 156 -3.25 17.42 3.08
N ALA A 157 -4.49 17.94 3.12
CA ALA A 157 -4.76 19.34 3.44
C ALA A 157 -4.26 19.75 4.85
N ARG A 158 -4.16 18.79 5.77
CA ARG A 158 -3.65 18.96 7.14
C ARG A 158 -2.15 18.71 7.28
N GLY A 159 -1.43 18.44 6.17
CA GLY A 159 0.01 18.22 6.18
C GLY A 159 0.44 16.86 6.75
N TRP A 160 -0.43 15.85 6.71
CA TRP A 160 -0.03 14.50 7.05
C TRP A 160 0.95 13.95 6.00
N GLY A 161 1.94 13.18 6.43
CA GLY A 161 2.96 12.62 5.54
C GLY A 161 2.48 11.35 4.84
N PRO A 162 2.72 11.19 3.52
CA PRO A 162 2.38 9.97 2.80
C PRO A 162 3.37 8.85 3.13
N GLY A 163 2.84 7.72 3.58
CA GLY A 163 3.44 6.39 3.43
C GLY A 163 2.62 5.59 2.42
N ARG A 164 3.21 4.60 1.73
CA ARG A 164 2.65 3.87 0.57
C ARG A 164 1.14 3.53 0.59
N SER A 165 0.51 3.40 1.76
CA SER A 165 -0.97 3.34 1.95
C SER A 165 -1.43 3.88 3.31
N ARG A 166 -0.55 4.62 4.01
CA ARG A 166 -0.71 5.03 5.40
C ARG A 166 -0.30 6.48 5.56
N TRP A 167 -1.11 7.25 6.25
CA TRP A 167 -0.78 8.61 6.61
C TRP A 167 -0.34 8.65 8.06
N TYR A 168 0.66 9.46 8.36
CA TYR A 168 1.06 9.74 9.73
C TYR A 168 1.09 11.25 9.94
N ARG A 169 0.60 11.68 11.11
CA ARG A 169 0.80 13.05 11.54
C ARG A 169 2.24 13.18 12.06
N PRO A 170 3.02 14.16 11.61
CA PRO A 170 4.27 14.50 12.27
C PRO A 170 3.95 14.82 13.74
N TRP A 171 4.43 13.96 14.65
CA TRP A 171 4.33 14.24 16.07
C TRP A 171 5.32 15.39 16.38
N PRO A 172 4.95 16.41 17.17
CA PRO A 172 5.90 17.44 17.58
C PRO A 172 6.91 16.80 18.54
N TRP A 173 7.94 16.19 17.98
CA TRP A 173 9.13 15.79 18.72
C TRP A 173 9.97 17.05 18.92
N THR A 174 9.76 17.75 20.03
CA THR A 174 10.82 18.62 20.56
C THR A 174 11.96 17.71 21.01
N GLY A 175 12.89 17.35 20.10
CA GLY A 175 14.18 16.80 20.52
C GLY A 175 14.90 15.76 19.65
N CYS A 176 14.45 15.36 18.46
CA CYS A 176 15.26 14.42 17.64
C CYS A 176 15.06 14.58 16.13
N GLY A 177 16.17 14.66 15.39
CA GLY A 177 16.22 14.86 13.94
C GLY A 177 15.86 13.62 13.10
N PRO A 178 15.96 13.73 11.75
CA PRO A 178 15.26 12.90 10.77
C PRO A 178 15.71 11.43 10.62
N ARG A 179 16.49 10.89 11.57
CA ARG A 179 17.01 9.50 11.52
C ARG A 179 16.66 8.64 12.74
N CYS A 180 15.75 9.09 13.60
CA CYS A 180 15.30 8.26 14.72
C CYS A 180 14.25 7.25 14.24
N ARG A 181 14.66 5.99 14.04
CA ARG A 181 13.73 4.86 14.05
C ARG A 181 13.17 4.71 15.47
N PRO A 182 11.87 4.37 15.65
CA PRO A 182 11.37 3.96 16.96
C PRO A 182 12.24 2.80 17.48
N PRO A 183 12.50 2.70 18.79
CA PRO A 183 13.22 1.57 19.34
C PRO A 183 12.48 0.29 18.95
N GLY A 184 13.15 -0.56 18.17
CA GLY A 184 12.65 -1.90 17.87
C GLY A 184 12.49 -2.69 19.18
N PRO A 185 11.64 -3.72 19.20
CA PRO A 185 11.51 -4.59 20.37
C PRO A 185 12.89 -5.15 20.74
N ARG A 186 13.33 -4.87 21.97
CA ARG A 186 14.55 -5.46 22.55
C ARG A 186 14.18 -6.86 23.01
N TRP A 187 14.76 -7.87 22.37
CA TRP A 187 14.65 -9.25 22.80
C TRP A 187 15.80 -9.58 23.76
N SER A 188 15.44 -10.23 24.88
CA SER A 188 16.36 -11.00 25.72
C SER A 188 16.33 -12.45 25.28
#